data_AF-A0A3C0TXC9-F1
#
_entry.id   AF-A0A3C0TXC9-F1
#
_cell.length_a   1.000
_cell.length_b   1.000
_cell.length_c   1.000
_cell.angle_alpha   90.00
_cell.angle_beta   90.00
_cell.angle_gamma   90.00
#
_symmetry.space_group_name_H-M   'P 1'
#
loop_
_entity.id
_entity.type
_entity.pdbx_description
1 polymer ?
#
loop_
_entity_poly.entity_id
_entity_poly.type
_entity_poly.pdbx_seq_one_letter_code
_entity_poly.pdbx_strand_id
1 'polypeptide(L)'
;VFSGAFAKEDALICYSVKANGNLAVLRTLARLGSGADIVSGGELRRALEAGVPAEKIVFSGAGKSREEMSDALQAGILQFNVESEPEMLALNEVAKAAGRTACIAIRVNP
;
A
#
# COMPACT_ATOMS: atom_id res chain seq x y z
N VAL A 1 16.78 8.20 -10.60
CA VAL A 1 17.93 7.49 -9.99
C VAL A 1 17.55 6.07 -9.59
N PHE A 2 16.68 5.86 -8.59
CA PHE A 2 16.27 4.50 -8.17
C PHE A 2 15.64 3.66 -9.28
N SER A 3 14.63 4.16 -9.99
CA SER A 3 14.01 3.44 -11.12
C SER A 3 15.03 3.03 -12.19
N GLY A 4 16.01 3.89 -12.48
CA GLY A 4 17.09 3.61 -13.42
C GLY A 4 18.05 2.50 -12.97
N ALA A 5 18.25 2.36 -11.66
CA ALA A 5 19.09 1.28 -11.11
C ALA A 5 18.45 -0.10 -11.28
N PHE A 6 17.11 -0.17 -11.34
CA PHE A 6 16.33 -1.40 -11.55
C PHE A 6 15.80 -1.54 -12.99
N ALA A 7 16.36 -0.82 -13.97
CA ALA A 7 15.80 -0.75 -15.33
C ALA A 7 15.75 -2.09 -16.09
N LYS A 8 16.43 -3.13 -15.61
CA LYS A 8 16.40 -4.49 -16.19
C LYS A 8 15.38 -5.41 -15.55
N GLU A 9 14.78 -4.98 -14.43
CA GLU A 9 13.79 -5.75 -13.67
C GLU A 9 12.41 -5.12 -13.85
N ASP A 10 11.37 -5.94 -13.73
CA ASP A 10 10.00 -5.44 -13.59
C ASP A 10 9.77 -4.97 -12.16
N ALA A 11 10.30 -3.78 -11.85
CA ALA A 11 10.32 -3.23 -10.50
C ALA A 11 9.37 -2.03 -10.36
N LEU A 12 8.52 -2.08 -9.33
CA LEU A 12 7.74 -0.94 -8.88
C LEU A 12 8.44 -0.28 -7.69
N ILE A 13 8.76 1.01 -7.83
CA ILE A 13 9.24 1.81 -6.69
C ILE A 13 8.02 2.30 -5.89
N CYS A 14 7.83 1.75 -4.69
CA CYS A 14 6.83 2.22 -3.73
C CYS A 14 7.48 3.17 -2.72
N TYR A 15 7.23 4.47 -2.83
CA TYR A 15 7.78 5.44 -1.89
C TYR A 15 7.11 5.33 -0.52
N SER A 16 7.91 5.16 0.53
CA SER A 16 7.44 5.11 1.93
C SER A 16 6.88 6.46 2.38
N VAL A 17 5.55 6.57 2.44
CA VAL A 17 4.84 7.84 2.70
C VAL A 17 5.21 8.46 4.06
N LYS A 18 5.44 7.63 5.08
CA LYS A 18 5.88 8.07 6.42
C LYS A 18 7.17 8.90 6.44
N ALA A 19 8.01 8.81 5.39
CA ALA A 19 9.23 9.60 5.31
C ALA A 19 8.94 11.09 5.06
N ASN A 20 7.94 11.39 4.23
CA ASN A 20 7.42 12.73 4.01
C ASN A 20 6.03 12.66 3.35
N GLY A 21 4.98 12.81 4.13
CA GLY A 21 3.58 12.74 3.68
C GLY A 21 3.01 14.04 3.11
N ASN A 22 3.87 14.99 2.70
CA ASN A 22 3.43 16.22 2.06
C ASN A 22 2.81 15.95 0.68
N LEU A 23 1.61 16.48 0.42
CA LEU A 23 0.88 16.21 -0.83
C LEU A 23 1.64 16.62 -2.09
N ALA A 24 2.41 17.72 -2.07
CA ALA A 24 3.18 18.16 -3.23
C ALA A 24 4.36 17.21 -3.53
N VAL A 25 4.99 16.66 -2.49
CA VAL A 25 6.04 15.63 -2.63
C VAL A 25 5.44 14.37 -3.24
N LEU A 26 4.36 13.86 -2.67
CA LEU A 26 3.67 12.66 -3.17
C LEU A 26 3.21 12.86 -4.63
N ARG A 27 2.63 14.03 -4.96
CA ARG A 27 2.17 14.35 -6.32
C ARG A 27 3.33 14.40 -7.32
N THR A 28 4.48 14.90 -6.90
CA THR A 28 5.69 14.92 -7.73
C THR A 28 6.16 13.51 -8.04
N LEU A 29 6.22 12.64 -7.02
CA LEU A 29 6.63 11.25 -7.19
C LEU A 29 5.62 10.43 -8.00
N ALA A 30 4.31 10.63 -7.78
CA ALA A 30 3.25 10.01 -8.57
C ALA A 30 3.38 10.33 -10.06
N ARG A 31 3.64 11.60 -10.42
CA ARG A 31 3.86 12.03 -11.81
C ARG A 31 5.09 11.40 -12.46
N LEU A 32 6.09 11.01 -11.67
CA LEU A 32 7.25 10.27 -12.12
C LEU A 32 7.01 8.75 -12.20
N GLY A 33 5.80 8.29 -11.89
CA GLY A 33 5.38 6.88 -12.00
C GLY A 33 5.55 6.05 -10.73
N SER A 34 5.96 6.67 -9.62
CA SER A 34 6.12 5.99 -8.33
C SER A 34 4.79 5.46 -7.79
N GLY A 35 4.84 4.29 -7.15
CA GLY A 35 3.82 3.82 -6.22
C GLY A 35 4.00 4.43 -4.82
N ALA A 36 3.23 3.92 -3.87
CA ALA A 36 3.30 4.34 -2.46
C ALA A 36 3.30 3.11 -1.53
N ASP A 37 4.17 3.15 -0.52
CA ASP A 37 4.11 2.25 0.64
C ASP A 37 3.51 3.05 1.81
N ILE A 38 2.33 2.64 2.25
CA ILE A 38 1.56 3.29 3.31
C ILE A 38 1.53 2.43 4.57
N VAL A 39 1.33 3.05 5.73
CA VAL A 39 1.17 2.37 7.02
C VAL A 39 -0.10 2.77 7.78
N SER A 40 -0.97 3.58 7.19
CA SER A 40 -2.27 3.94 7.78
C SER A 40 -3.29 4.38 6.73
N GLY A 41 -4.57 4.41 7.12
CA GLY A 41 -5.66 4.97 6.30
C GLY A 41 -5.48 6.47 5.99
N GLY A 42 -4.82 7.22 6.88
CA GLY A 42 -4.46 8.62 6.63
C GLY A 42 -3.46 8.78 5.48
N GLU A 43 -2.49 7.85 5.39
CA GLU A 43 -1.53 7.81 4.29
C GLU A 43 -2.17 7.30 2.99
N LEU A 44 -3.08 6.32 3.04
CA LEU A 44 -3.88 5.90 1.90
C LEU A 44 -4.58 7.10 1.26
N ARG A 45 -5.31 7.89 2.08
CA ARG A 45 -6.03 9.07 1.61
C ARG A 45 -5.11 10.08 0.94
N ARG A 46 -3.96 10.37 1.55
CA ARG A 46 -2.96 11.31 0.99
C ARG A 46 -2.36 10.81 -0.32
N ALA A 47 -2.06 9.51 -0.43
CA ALA A 47 -1.53 8.91 -1.64
C ALA A 47 -2.54 9.00 -2.80
N LEU A 48 -3.80 8.66 -2.55
CA LEU A 48 -4.88 8.78 -3.53
C LEU A 48 -5.12 10.24 -3.94
N GLU A 49 -5.16 11.18 -2.98
CA GLU A 49 -5.32 12.62 -3.24
C GLU A 49 -4.15 13.22 -4.03
N ALA A 50 -2.94 12.69 -3.81
CA ALA A 50 -1.75 13.05 -4.58
C ALA A 50 -1.77 12.50 -6.02
N GLY A 51 -2.66 11.54 -6.32
CA GLY A 51 -2.82 10.94 -7.64
C GLY A 51 -1.97 9.68 -7.84
N VAL A 52 -1.56 8.99 -6.77
CA VAL A 52 -0.96 7.66 -6.89
C VAL A 52 -2.06 6.66 -7.30
N PRO A 53 -1.91 5.90 -8.40
CA PRO A 53 -2.87 4.86 -8.77
C PRO A 53 -2.96 3.80 -7.66
N ALA A 54 -4.18 3.36 -7.31
CA ALA A 54 -4.39 2.43 -6.20
C ALA A 54 -3.66 1.10 -6.43
N GLU A 55 -3.63 0.63 -7.67
CA GLU A 55 -2.90 -0.57 -8.11
C GLU A 55 -1.37 -0.46 -7.99
N LYS A 56 -0.86 0.68 -7.52
CA LYS A 56 0.55 0.90 -7.17
C LYS A 56 0.77 1.22 -5.68
N ILE A 57 -0.24 1.00 -4.84
CA ILE A 57 -0.17 1.24 -3.40
C ILE A 57 -0.02 -0.10 -2.67
N VAL A 58 0.98 -0.22 -1.81
CA VAL A 58 1.14 -1.35 -0.88
C VAL A 58 0.91 -0.87 0.55
N PHE A 59 0.25 -1.70 1.37
CA PHE A 59 -0.08 -1.35 2.75
C PHE A 59 0.71 -2.21 3.74
N SER A 60 1.70 -1.60 4.36
CA SER A 60 2.59 -2.18 5.37
C SER A 60 2.21 -1.77 6.80
N GLY A 61 2.98 -2.23 7.78
CA GLY A 61 2.84 -1.84 9.18
C GLY A 61 1.99 -2.82 9.98
N ALA A 62 2.38 -3.04 11.23
CA ALA A 62 1.60 -3.82 12.18
C ALA A 62 0.37 -3.05 12.65
N GLY A 63 -0.71 -3.78 12.99
CA GLY A 63 -1.87 -3.20 13.67
C GLY A 63 -2.87 -2.48 12.76
N LYS A 64 -2.94 -2.84 11.47
CA LYS A 64 -3.98 -2.35 10.56
C LYS A 64 -5.37 -2.62 11.14
N SER A 65 -6.20 -1.59 11.24
CA SER A 65 -7.57 -1.74 11.71
C SER A 65 -8.47 -2.34 10.63
N ARG A 66 -9.63 -2.90 11.04
CA ARG A 66 -10.62 -3.45 10.09
C ARG A 66 -11.18 -2.39 9.14
N GLU A 67 -11.30 -1.16 9.63
CA GLU A 67 -11.72 0.00 8.82
C GLU A 67 -10.67 0.30 7.75
N GLU A 68 -9.40 0.42 8.11
CA GLU A 68 -8.32 0.65 7.16
C GLU A 68 -8.18 -0.49 6.14
N MET A 69 -8.38 -1.75 6.55
CA MET A 69 -8.41 -2.89 5.64
C MET A 69 -9.57 -2.77 4.64
N SER A 70 -10.76 -2.40 5.11
CA SER A 70 -11.95 -2.21 4.26
C SER A 70 -11.75 -1.09 3.25
N ASP A 71 -11.24 0.07 3.69
CA ASP A 71 -10.95 1.22 2.83
C ASP A 71 -9.92 0.87 1.74
N ALA A 72 -8.85 0.18 2.13
CA ALA A 72 -7.81 -0.25 1.20
C ALA A 72 -8.32 -1.32 0.19
N LEU A 73 -9.17 -2.25 0.63
CA LEU A 73 -9.83 -3.20 -0.26
C LEU A 73 -10.77 -2.50 -1.24
N GLN A 74 -11.54 -1.52 -0.77
CA GLN A 74 -12.44 -0.74 -1.61
C GLN A 74 -11.69 0.10 -2.63
N ALA A 75 -10.56 0.69 -2.22
CA ALA A 75 -9.68 1.45 -3.10
C ALA A 75 -9.02 0.56 -4.18
N GLY A 76 -8.90 -0.75 -3.93
CA GLY A 76 -8.26 -1.68 -4.85
C GLY A 76 -6.73 -1.54 -4.85
N ILE A 77 -6.13 -1.45 -3.66
CA ILE A 77 -4.67 -1.36 -3.53
C ILE A 77 -3.97 -2.61 -4.11
N LEU A 78 -2.70 -2.47 -4.48
CA LEU A 78 -1.90 -3.56 -5.04
C LEU A 78 -1.82 -4.76 -4.08
N GLN A 79 -1.48 -4.52 -2.82
CA GLN A 79 -1.13 -5.58 -1.88
C GLN A 79 -1.17 -5.13 -0.41
N PHE A 80 -1.57 -6.02 0.48
CA PHE A 80 -1.33 -5.92 1.92
C PHE A 80 -0.06 -6.68 2.32
N ASN A 81 0.87 -6.01 2.99
CA ASN A 81 2.02 -6.65 3.63
C ASN A 81 1.62 -7.05 5.04
N VAL A 82 1.24 -8.31 5.21
CA VAL A 82 0.74 -8.89 6.46
C VAL A 82 1.90 -9.22 7.39
N GLU A 83 1.79 -8.83 8.66
CA GLU A 83 2.87 -9.01 9.64
C GLU A 83 2.60 -10.11 10.68
N SER A 84 1.38 -10.65 10.73
CA SER A 84 1.02 -11.71 11.68
C SER A 84 -0.16 -12.56 11.21
N GLU A 85 -0.28 -13.78 11.74
CA GLU A 85 -1.43 -14.65 11.49
C GLU A 85 -2.77 -14.04 11.95
N PRO A 86 -2.89 -13.42 13.15
CA PRO A 86 -4.14 -12.75 13.55
C PRO A 86 -4.56 -11.64 12.59
N GLU A 87 -3.59 -10.87 12.06
CA GLU A 87 -3.86 -9.85 11.05
C GLU A 87 -4.37 -10.48 9.74
N MET A 88 -3.76 -11.58 9.29
CA MET A 88 -4.20 -12.32 8.10
C MET A 88 -5.64 -12.79 8.25
N LEU A 89 -6.00 -13.36 9.40
CA LEU A 89 -7.35 -13.83 9.69
C LEU A 89 -8.35 -12.65 9.72
N ALA A 90 -7.97 -11.53 10.35
CA ALA A 90 -8.81 -10.34 10.35
C ALA A 90 -9.06 -9.79 8.94
N LEU A 91 -8.01 -9.70 8.11
CA LEU A 91 -8.10 -9.27 6.70
C LEU A 91 -8.98 -10.21 5.88
N ASN A 92 -8.85 -11.52 6.07
CA ASN A 92 -9.68 -12.51 5.40
C ASN A 92 -11.17 -12.33 5.71
N GLU A 93 -11.53 -12.08 6.98
CA GLU A 93 -12.92 -11.83 7.35
C GLU A 93 -13.46 -10.53 6.73
N VAL A 94 -12.66 -9.46 6.69
CA VAL A 94 -13.04 -8.20 6.03
C VAL A 94 -13.20 -8.40 4.52
N ALA A 95 -12.27 -9.09 3.86
CA ALA A 95 -12.31 -9.35 2.43
C ALA A 95 -13.53 -10.22 2.03
N LYS A 96 -13.83 -11.28 2.81
CA LYS A 96 -15.02 -12.10 2.62
C LYS A 96 -16.30 -11.28 2.76
N ALA A 97 -16.42 -10.46 3.79
CA ALA A 97 -17.59 -9.61 4.00
C ALA A 97 -17.79 -8.60 2.84
N ALA A 98 -16.70 -8.14 2.22
CA ALA A 98 -16.72 -7.26 1.06
C ALA A 98 -16.91 -7.99 -0.29
N GLY A 99 -16.94 -9.33 -0.31
CA GLY A 99 -16.97 -10.11 -1.56
C GLY A 99 -15.72 -9.90 -2.44
N ARG A 100 -14.57 -9.65 -1.82
CA ARG A 100 -13.28 -9.39 -2.49
C ARG A 100 -12.24 -10.44 -2.09
N THR A 101 -11.23 -10.60 -2.93
CA THR A 101 -10.01 -11.35 -2.59
C THR A 101 -8.88 -10.35 -2.32
N ALA A 102 -8.32 -10.37 -1.11
CA ALA A 102 -7.19 -9.53 -0.76
C ALA A 102 -5.90 -10.10 -1.36
N CYS A 103 -5.14 -9.29 -2.10
CA CYS A 103 -3.77 -9.63 -2.48
C CYS A 103 -2.84 -9.38 -1.28
N ILE A 104 -2.01 -10.37 -0.93
CA ILE A 104 -1.15 -10.30 0.25
C ILE A 104 0.29 -10.72 -0.05
N ALA A 105 1.22 -10.20 0.74
CA ALA A 105 2.51 -10.84 1.01
C ALA A 105 2.75 -10.94 2.51
N ILE A 106 3.58 -11.89 2.93
CA ILE A 106 3.94 -12.12 4.34
C ILE A 106 5.30 -11.47 4.59
N ARG A 107 5.39 -10.66 5.65
CA ARG A 107 6.68 -10.11 6.12
C ARG A 107 7.44 -11.18 6.90
N VAL A 108 8.58 -11.61 6.35
CA VAL A 108 9.47 -12.61 6.95
C VAL A 108 10.72 -11.95 7.53
N ASN A 109 11.11 -12.36 8.74
CA ASN A 109 12.42 -12.01 9.30
C ASN A 109 13.46 -13.03 8.79
N PRO A 110 14.51 -12.59 8.07
CA PRO A 110 15.53 -13.49 7.51
C PRO A 110 16.44 -14.10 8.59
#